data_AF-A0A6I9YPD1-F1
#
_entry.id   AF-A0A6I9YPD1-F1
#
_cell.length_a   1.000
_cell.length_b   1.000
_cell.length_c   1.000
_cell.angle_alpha   90.00
_cell.angle_beta   90.00
_cell.angle_gamma   90.00
#
_symmetry.space_group_name_H-M   'P 1'
#
loop_
_entity.id
_entity.type
_entity.pdbx_description
1 polymer ?
#
loop_
_entity_poly.entity_id
_entity_poly.type
_entity_poly.pdbx_seq_one_letter_code
_entity_poly.pdbx_strand_id
1 'polypeptide(L)'
;MERLYIFLLLAAGSALPCLATNPKTSLLYPYGETQGDSENPVADDGNSPEISIQKPFSFYGKKYNSLFVNNNGVISFGKYISAYTPNAFPLKDGIPFVAPFWSDVNNKVSGNIFWRQSEDPVLLSRFAVDLSRYHPEISFIPTWMFVATWYKVGYFGSASKKVNTFQAILATDEEISFIMLNYADIQWTTGTGNGGDIHTGLGGLPAQAGFDSGDQKNYYNIPGSRTPGILNIKETTNVGEQGRWVFQVDTTVTGVPTAKSDCLFK
;
A
#
# COMPACT_ATOMS: atom_id res chain seq x y z
N MET A 1 8.12 -73.67 38.66
CA MET A 1 8.07 -72.25 39.03
C MET A 1 8.02 -71.45 37.75
N GLU A 2 6.81 -71.18 37.27
CA GLU A 2 6.55 -70.36 36.07
C GLU A 2 6.81 -68.88 36.40
N ARG A 3 7.50 -68.16 35.50
CA ARG A 3 7.62 -66.70 35.57
C ARG A 3 6.75 -66.08 34.48
N LEU A 4 5.66 -65.47 34.92
CA LEU A 4 4.73 -64.67 34.13
C LEU A 4 5.40 -63.32 33.78
N TYR A 5 5.58 -63.02 32.50
CA TYR A 5 6.03 -61.71 32.04
C TYR A 5 4.80 -60.84 31.73
N ILE A 6 4.56 -59.82 32.55
CA ILE A 6 3.52 -58.81 32.33
C ILE A 6 4.11 -57.74 31.39
N PHE A 7 3.58 -57.62 30.18
CA PHE A 7 3.84 -56.49 29.30
C PHE A 7 2.98 -55.30 29.74
N LEU A 8 3.63 -54.24 30.25
CA LEU A 8 2.99 -52.94 30.40
C LEU A 8 2.97 -52.23 29.04
N LEU A 9 1.78 -52.11 28.44
CA LEU A 9 1.52 -51.19 27.34
C LEU A 9 1.40 -49.77 27.91
N LEU A 10 2.46 -48.96 27.75
CA LEU A 10 2.37 -47.52 27.94
C LEU A 10 1.55 -46.93 26.77
N ALA A 11 0.32 -46.52 27.05
CA ALA A 11 -0.45 -45.66 26.17
C ALA A 11 0.22 -44.27 26.16
N ALA A 12 1.00 -43.99 25.12
CA ALA A 12 1.49 -42.64 24.84
C ALA A 12 0.29 -41.78 24.42
N GLY A 13 -0.20 -40.94 25.33
CA GLY A 13 -1.19 -39.92 25.01
C GLY A 13 -0.61 -38.95 23.99
N SER A 14 -1.19 -38.91 22.79
CA SER A 14 -0.87 -37.91 21.79
C SER A 14 -1.36 -36.55 22.30
N ALA A 15 -0.44 -35.74 22.81
CA ALA A 15 -0.70 -34.32 23.00
C ALA A 15 -0.89 -33.70 21.60
N LEU A 16 -2.13 -33.35 21.27
CA LEU A 16 -2.42 -32.49 20.14
C LEU A 16 -1.61 -31.19 20.32
N PRO A 17 -0.80 -30.77 19.34
CA PRO A 17 -0.14 -29.48 19.42
C PRO A 17 -1.22 -28.41 19.55
N CYS A 18 -1.14 -27.63 20.62
CA CYS A 18 -1.87 -26.38 20.73
C CYS A 18 -1.57 -25.58 19.46
N LEU A 19 -2.59 -25.27 18.67
CA LEU A 19 -2.46 -24.37 17.52
C LEU A 19 -1.94 -23.04 18.06
N ALA A 20 -0.64 -22.79 17.87
CA ALA A 20 -0.06 -21.49 18.15
C ALA A 20 -0.82 -20.48 17.29
N THR A 21 -1.55 -19.58 17.94
CA THR A 21 -2.14 -18.42 17.28
C THR A 21 -0.99 -17.69 16.58
N ASN A 22 -0.98 -17.70 15.25
CA ASN A 22 0.00 -16.94 14.48
C ASN A 22 -0.06 -15.49 14.99
N PRO A 23 1.05 -14.92 15.51
CA PRO A 23 1.03 -13.55 15.99
C PRO A 23 0.57 -12.66 14.83
N LYS A 24 -0.47 -11.87 15.07
CA LYS A 24 -1.00 -10.94 14.06
C LYS A 24 0.14 -10.03 13.62
N THR A 25 0.64 -10.25 12.41
CA THR A 25 1.71 -9.43 11.82
C THR A 25 1.22 -8.00 11.70
N SER A 26 2.11 -7.01 11.90
CA SER A 26 1.76 -5.60 11.76
C SER A 26 1.18 -5.31 10.37
N LEU A 27 0.19 -4.40 10.28
CA LEU A 27 -0.37 -3.94 9.01
C LEU A 27 0.71 -3.27 8.13
N LEU A 28 1.57 -2.44 8.73
CA LEU A 28 2.65 -1.77 8.01
C LEU A 28 3.89 -2.67 7.95
N TYR A 29 4.55 -2.68 6.80
CA TYR A 29 5.90 -3.21 6.65
C TYR A 29 6.87 -2.27 7.36
N PRO A 30 8.05 -2.74 7.84
CA PRO A 30 8.98 -1.90 8.56
C PRO A 30 9.38 -0.69 7.70
N TYR A 31 9.52 0.48 8.30
CA TYR A 31 9.91 1.72 7.63
C TYR A 31 10.69 2.64 8.58
N GLY A 32 11.25 3.70 8.02
CA GLY A 32 12.01 4.73 8.72
C GLY A 32 13.51 4.48 8.72
N GLU A 33 14.26 5.45 9.23
CA GLU A 33 15.73 5.47 9.18
C GLU A 33 16.38 4.20 9.77
N THR A 34 15.80 3.65 10.84
CA THR A 34 16.30 2.42 11.48
C THR A 34 16.21 1.18 10.58
N GLN A 35 15.41 1.24 9.52
CA GLN A 35 15.28 0.20 8.49
C GLN A 35 16.14 0.49 7.25
N GLY A 36 16.92 1.59 7.27
CA GLY A 36 17.74 2.03 6.14
C GLY A 36 16.96 2.78 5.08
N ASP A 37 15.78 3.34 5.40
CA ASP A 37 15.01 4.12 4.45
C ASP A 37 15.68 5.46 4.15
N SER A 38 15.66 5.85 2.88
CA SER A 38 15.85 7.24 2.46
C SER A 38 14.63 8.07 2.84
N GLU A 39 14.82 9.37 2.97
CA GLU A 39 13.73 10.31 3.24
C GLU A 39 13.63 11.37 2.14
N ASN A 40 12.40 11.74 1.78
CA ASN A 40 12.16 12.90 0.94
C ASN A 40 12.45 14.21 1.70
N PRO A 41 12.66 15.33 0.96
CA PRO A 41 12.80 16.63 1.59
C PRO A 41 11.56 17.05 2.37
N VAL A 42 11.78 17.81 3.43
CA VAL A 42 10.74 18.53 4.18
C VAL A 42 10.31 19.76 3.36
N ALA A 43 9.32 19.55 2.49
CA ALA A 43 8.80 20.50 1.52
C ALA A 43 7.33 20.18 1.19
N ASP A 44 6.57 21.20 0.84
CA ASP A 44 5.16 21.10 0.46
C ASP A 44 4.98 20.16 -0.75
N ASP A 45 5.39 20.61 -1.94
CA ASP A 45 5.45 19.79 -3.15
C ASP A 45 6.80 19.07 -3.31
N GLY A 46 7.28 18.45 -2.24
CA GLY A 46 8.56 17.73 -2.23
C GLY A 46 8.52 16.42 -3.01
N ASN A 47 9.70 15.94 -3.41
CA ASN A 47 9.85 14.72 -4.18
C ASN A 47 11.22 14.07 -3.96
N SER A 48 11.30 12.76 -4.18
CA SER A 48 12.57 12.07 -4.28
C SER A 48 13.33 12.50 -5.54
N PRO A 49 14.67 12.31 -5.60
CA PRO A 49 15.35 12.19 -6.89
C PRO A 49 14.76 11.01 -7.70
N GLU A 50 15.16 10.88 -8.96
CA GLU A 50 14.87 9.65 -9.72
C GLU A 50 15.54 8.45 -9.02
N ILE A 51 14.75 7.42 -8.73
CA ILE A 51 15.23 6.21 -8.08
C ILE A 51 15.35 5.14 -9.15
N SER A 52 16.57 4.80 -9.55
CA SER A 52 16.83 3.61 -10.38
C SER A 52 16.57 2.35 -9.54
N ILE A 53 15.69 1.47 -10.03
CA ILE A 53 15.33 0.24 -9.32
C ILE A 53 16.17 -0.95 -9.84
N GLN A 54 16.60 -1.81 -8.92
CA GLN A 54 17.53 -2.92 -9.19
C GLN A 54 16.90 -4.01 -10.05
N LYS A 55 15.60 -4.25 -9.89
CA LYS A 55 14.80 -5.16 -10.70
C LYS A 55 13.69 -4.38 -11.41
N PRO A 56 13.46 -4.59 -12.71
CA PRO A 56 12.38 -3.91 -13.41
C PRO A 56 11.02 -4.27 -12.82
N PHE A 57 10.18 -3.27 -12.56
CA PHE A 57 8.80 -3.48 -12.11
C PHE A 57 7.87 -3.49 -13.33
N SER A 58 7.07 -4.54 -13.47
CA SER A 58 6.07 -4.65 -14.56
C SER A 58 4.77 -4.01 -14.11
N PHE A 59 4.28 -3.04 -14.86
CA PHE A 59 3.01 -2.36 -14.59
C PHE A 59 2.22 -2.22 -15.89
N TYR A 60 1.12 -2.97 -15.99
CA TYR A 60 0.26 -3.13 -17.16
C TYR A 60 1.02 -3.49 -18.44
N GLY A 61 1.87 -4.52 -18.37
CA GLY A 61 2.64 -5.04 -19.50
C GLY A 61 3.86 -4.19 -19.88
N LYS A 62 4.09 -3.05 -19.21
CA LYS A 62 5.28 -2.23 -19.40
C LYS A 62 6.25 -2.38 -18.23
N LYS A 63 7.52 -2.58 -18.55
CA LYS A 63 8.61 -2.64 -17.56
C LYS A 63 9.15 -1.24 -17.29
N TYR A 64 9.33 -0.91 -16.02
CA TYR A 64 9.92 0.34 -15.57
C TYR A 64 11.21 0.05 -14.81
N ASN A 65 12.23 0.87 -15.04
CA ASN A 65 13.55 0.75 -14.39
C ASN A 65 13.83 1.90 -13.43
N SER A 66 12.88 2.84 -13.30
CA SER A 66 12.96 3.92 -12.35
C SER A 66 11.58 4.39 -11.90
N LEU A 67 11.55 4.99 -10.72
CA LEU A 67 10.36 5.58 -10.13
C LEU A 67 10.71 6.85 -9.34
N PHE A 68 9.68 7.58 -8.93
CA PHE A 68 9.74 8.74 -8.05
C PHE A 68 8.74 8.58 -6.92
N VAL A 69 9.09 9.03 -5.72
CA VAL A 69 8.18 9.09 -4.56
C VAL A 69 7.87 10.54 -4.27
N ASN A 70 6.62 10.94 -4.46
CA ASN A 70 6.17 12.31 -4.27
C ASN A 70 5.53 12.51 -2.88
N ASN A 71 5.74 13.69 -2.27
CA ASN A 71 5.20 14.01 -0.94
C ASN A 71 3.66 13.96 -0.91
N ASN A 72 3.00 14.32 -2.01
CA ASN A 72 1.54 14.31 -2.19
C ASN A 72 0.93 12.91 -2.31
N GLY A 73 1.65 11.83 -1.98
CA GLY A 73 1.07 10.49 -1.87
C GLY A 73 0.99 9.73 -3.20
N VAL A 74 2.01 9.89 -4.05
CA VAL A 74 2.10 9.27 -5.37
C VAL A 74 3.47 8.63 -5.59
N ILE A 75 3.49 7.45 -6.21
CA ILE A 75 4.69 6.84 -6.82
C ILE A 75 4.50 6.84 -8.33
N SER A 76 5.32 7.58 -9.07
CA SER A 76 5.22 7.64 -10.53
C SER A 76 6.40 6.95 -11.20
N PHE A 77 6.18 6.40 -12.40
CA PHE A 77 7.22 5.69 -13.14
C PHE A 77 7.72 6.50 -14.34
N GLY A 78 9.05 6.54 -14.53
CA GLY A 78 9.73 7.20 -15.66
C GLY A 78 9.66 8.73 -15.71
N LYS A 79 8.61 9.36 -15.15
CA LYS A 79 8.53 10.82 -15.02
C LYS A 79 7.89 11.19 -13.68
N TYR A 80 8.43 12.23 -13.05
CA TYR A 80 7.87 12.73 -11.80
C TYR A 80 6.58 13.53 -12.00
N ILE A 81 5.77 13.60 -10.94
CA ILE A 81 4.52 14.37 -10.88
C ILE A 81 4.69 15.47 -9.83
N SER A 82 4.31 16.70 -10.17
CA SER A 82 4.33 17.86 -9.27
C SER A 82 2.94 18.36 -8.86
N ALA A 83 1.88 17.69 -9.33
CA ALA A 83 0.53 18.13 -9.06
C ALA A 83 0.08 17.72 -7.65
N TYR A 84 -0.42 18.69 -6.88
CA TYR A 84 -1.04 18.49 -5.56
C TYR A 84 -2.55 18.28 -5.63
N THR A 85 -3.21 18.74 -6.71
CA THR A 85 -4.64 18.55 -6.94
C THR A 85 -4.90 17.18 -7.58
N PRO A 86 -5.67 16.29 -6.92
CA PRO A 86 -5.95 14.97 -7.46
C PRO A 86 -6.92 14.99 -8.64
N ASN A 87 -6.43 14.58 -9.81
CA ASN A 87 -7.23 14.37 -11.02
C ASN A 87 -7.97 13.02 -10.98
N ALA A 88 -9.11 12.96 -11.66
CA ALA A 88 -9.83 11.70 -11.85
C ALA A 88 -9.02 10.76 -12.75
N PHE A 89 -9.07 9.47 -12.45
CA PHE A 89 -8.64 8.45 -13.42
C PHE A 89 -9.75 8.20 -14.46
N PRO A 90 -9.42 7.95 -15.73
CA PRO A 90 -8.07 7.89 -16.26
C PRO A 90 -7.43 9.28 -16.45
N LEU A 91 -6.11 9.36 -16.29
CA LEU A 91 -5.34 10.58 -16.48
C LEU A 91 -5.08 10.85 -17.95
N LYS A 92 -5.14 12.14 -18.33
CA LYS A 92 -4.88 12.56 -19.71
C LYS A 92 -3.40 12.58 -20.07
N ASP A 93 -2.53 12.84 -19.09
CA ASP A 93 -1.11 13.15 -19.33
C ASP A 93 -0.20 11.92 -19.42
N GLY A 94 -0.79 10.71 -19.41
CA GLY A 94 -0.14 9.46 -19.73
C GLY A 94 1.03 9.04 -18.84
N ILE A 95 1.19 9.65 -17.66
CA ILE A 95 2.20 9.26 -16.68
C ILE A 95 1.63 8.12 -15.84
N PRO A 96 2.22 6.91 -15.90
CA PRO A 96 1.84 5.78 -15.05
C PRO A 96 2.19 6.07 -13.59
N PHE A 97 1.24 5.84 -12.68
CA PHE A 97 1.53 5.96 -11.27
C PHE A 97 0.60 5.14 -10.37
N VAL A 98 1.09 4.94 -9.14
CA VAL A 98 0.36 4.42 -7.99
C VAL A 98 0.08 5.58 -7.06
N ALA A 99 -1.18 5.79 -6.69
CA ALA A 99 -1.60 6.77 -5.71
C ALA A 99 -2.18 6.04 -4.50
N PRO A 100 -1.36 5.68 -3.50
CA PRO A 100 -1.89 5.20 -2.23
C PRO A 100 -2.90 6.18 -1.65
N PHE A 101 -2.56 7.48 -1.65
CA PHE A 101 -3.43 8.55 -1.18
C PHE A 101 -2.97 9.90 -1.76
N TRP A 102 -3.40 10.22 -2.98
CA TRP A 102 -3.00 11.45 -3.65
C TRP A 102 -3.80 12.65 -3.15
N SER A 103 -3.16 13.54 -2.39
CA SER A 103 -3.73 14.79 -1.87
C SER A 103 -2.63 15.81 -1.60
N ASP A 104 -3.01 17.03 -1.27
CA ASP A 104 -2.13 18.16 -0.99
C ASP A 104 -1.47 18.01 0.39
N VAL A 105 -0.46 17.13 0.46
CA VAL A 105 0.29 16.77 1.67
C VAL A 105 1.35 17.83 1.90
N ASN A 106 1.49 18.27 3.15
CA ASN A 106 2.56 19.18 3.53
C ASN A 106 3.33 18.62 4.72
N ASN A 107 4.50 18.04 4.46
CA ASN A 107 5.34 17.48 5.53
C ASN A 107 6.13 18.54 6.31
N LYS A 108 6.08 19.83 5.92
CA LYS A 108 6.54 20.94 6.80
C LYS A 108 5.60 21.14 7.98
N VAL A 109 4.33 20.75 7.84
CA VAL A 109 3.35 20.78 8.94
C VAL A 109 3.62 19.63 9.90
N SER A 110 3.74 18.41 9.37
CA SER A 110 3.98 17.20 10.17
C SER A 110 4.39 16.05 9.27
N GLY A 111 5.19 15.14 9.84
CA GLY A 111 5.45 13.83 9.26
C GLY A 111 6.64 13.78 8.32
N ASN A 112 6.90 12.57 7.84
CA ASN A 112 8.06 12.24 7.03
C ASN A 112 7.62 11.26 5.93
N ILE A 113 8.32 11.27 4.80
CA ILE A 113 8.07 10.34 3.71
C ILE A 113 9.34 9.50 3.52
N PHE A 114 9.22 8.22 3.83
CA PHE A 114 10.32 7.26 3.80
C PHE A 114 10.19 6.33 2.60
N TRP A 115 11.31 5.91 2.03
CA TRP A 115 11.32 4.88 1.00
C TRP A 115 12.61 4.08 0.94
N ARG A 116 12.50 2.83 0.49
CA ARG A 116 13.64 1.98 0.12
C ARG A 116 13.24 0.93 -0.92
N GLN A 117 14.22 0.47 -1.68
CA GLN A 117 14.15 -0.84 -2.33
C GLN A 117 14.89 -1.88 -1.48
N SER A 118 14.49 -3.14 -1.57
CA SER A 118 15.00 -4.22 -0.74
C SER A 118 14.97 -5.56 -1.48
N GLU A 119 16.08 -6.29 -1.36
CA GLU A 119 16.20 -7.71 -1.70
C GLU A 119 16.38 -8.58 -0.43
N ASP A 120 16.13 -8.02 0.76
CA ASP A 120 16.21 -8.73 2.05
C ASP A 120 15.27 -9.96 2.07
N PRO A 121 15.81 -11.18 2.20
CA PRO A 121 15.01 -12.41 2.22
C PRO A 121 13.93 -12.45 3.30
N VAL A 122 14.16 -11.81 4.46
CA VAL A 122 13.17 -11.79 5.55
C VAL A 122 11.94 -10.98 5.13
N LEU A 123 12.18 -9.83 4.51
CA LEU A 123 11.14 -8.92 4.09
C LEU A 123 10.38 -9.46 2.87
N LEU A 124 11.09 -10.05 1.91
CA LEU A 124 10.51 -10.74 0.75
C LEU A 124 9.68 -11.95 1.18
N SER A 125 10.17 -12.76 2.13
CA SER A 125 9.44 -13.90 2.68
C SER A 125 8.15 -13.47 3.39
N ARG A 126 8.17 -12.36 4.13
CA ARG A 126 6.95 -11.78 4.71
C ARG A 126 5.91 -11.48 3.62
N PHE A 127 6.31 -10.84 2.53
CA PHE A 127 5.39 -10.53 1.42
C PHE A 127 4.81 -11.79 0.78
N ALA A 128 5.65 -12.81 0.54
CA ALA A 128 5.19 -14.09 0.02
C ALA A 128 4.16 -14.77 0.94
N VAL A 129 4.38 -14.74 2.27
CA VAL A 129 3.45 -15.31 3.26
C VAL A 129 2.16 -14.50 3.39
N ASP A 130 2.23 -13.17 3.24
CA ASP A 130 1.03 -12.32 3.15
C ASP A 130 0.23 -12.70 1.88
N LEU A 131 0.89 -12.75 0.72
CA LEU A 131 0.24 -13.03 -0.55
C LEU A 131 -0.37 -14.43 -0.60
N SER A 132 0.32 -15.47 -0.09
CA SER A 132 -0.19 -16.84 -0.09
C SER A 132 -1.47 -17.01 0.75
N ARG A 133 -1.74 -16.08 1.68
CA ARG A 133 -3.01 -16.06 2.44
C ARG A 133 -4.16 -15.47 1.64
N TYR A 134 -3.89 -14.49 0.78
CA TYR A 134 -4.91 -13.78 0.00
C TYR A 134 -5.16 -14.43 -1.37
N HIS A 135 -4.10 -14.98 -1.96
CA HIS A 135 -4.05 -15.55 -3.31
C HIS A 135 -3.28 -16.88 -3.33
N PRO A 136 -3.77 -17.93 -2.64
CA PRO A 136 -3.11 -19.24 -2.59
C PRO A 136 -2.94 -19.91 -3.96
N GLU A 137 -3.69 -19.47 -4.97
CA GLU A 137 -3.61 -19.93 -6.35
C GLU A 137 -2.41 -19.37 -7.14
N ILE A 138 -1.78 -18.30 -6.64
CA ILE A 138 -0.66 -17.64 -7.32
C ILE A 138 0.65 -18.12 -6.73
N SER A 139 1.48 -18.76 -7.55
CA SER A 139 2.86 -19.08 -7.20
C SER A 139 3.73 -17.83 -7.41
N PHE A 140 4.12 -17.18 -6.32
CA PHE A 140 4.91 -15.95 -6.36
C PHE A 140 6.02 -15.97 -5.32
N ILE A 141 7.26 -15.78 -5.78
CA ILE A 141 8.45 -15.70 -4.93
C ILE A 141 9.13 -14.36 -5.25
N PRO A 142 8.84 -13.29 -4.49
CA PRO A 142 9.36 -11.97 -4.82
C PRO A 142 10.88 -11.97 -4.71
N THR A 143 11.54 -11.42 -5.73
CA THR A 143 13.00 -11.20 -5.77
C THR A 143 13.34 -9.76 -5.42
N TRP A 144 12.37 -8.85 -5.49
CA TRP A 144 12.56 -7.44 -5.19
C TRP A 144 11.29 -6.81 -4.62
N MET A 145 11.49 -5.82 -3.75
CA MET A 145 10.41 -5.03 -3.20
C MET A 145 10.81 -3.56 -2.99
N PHE A 146 9.86 -2.66 -3.17
CA PHE A 146 9.96 -1.25 -2.82
C PHE A 146 8.93 -0.91 -1.75
N VAL A 147 9.34 -0.22 -0.69
CA VAL A 147 8.47 0.25 0.39
C VAL A 147 8.50 1.77 0.37
N ALA A 148 7.33 2.42 0.31
CA ALA A 148 7.20 3.87 0.50
C ALA A 148 6.15 4.14 1.57
N THR A 149 6.48 4.95 2.57
CA THR A 149 5.61 5.25 3.71
C THR A 149 5.48 6.75 3.91
N TRP A 150 4.26 7.25 3.89
CA TRP A 150 3.91 8.60 4.32
C TRP A 150 3.51 8.50 5.78
N TYR A 151 4.41 8.86 6.69
CA TYR A 151 4.24 8.68 8.12
C TYR A 151 3.81 9.99 8.79
N LYS A 152 2.64 9.98 9.42
CA LYS A 152 2.05 11.11 10.15
C LYS A 152 2.06 12.44 9.38
N VAL A 153 1.77 12.37 8.08
CA VAL A 153 1.79 13.53 7.20
C VAL A 153 0.57 14.43 7.44
N GLY A 154 0.82 15.74 7.50
CA GLY A 154 -0.21 16.78 7.53
C GLY A 154 -0.67 17.19 6.14
N TYR A 155 -1.71 18.03 6.07
CA TYR A 155 -2.20 18.62 4.83
C TYR A 155 -1.80 20.08 4.70
N PHE A 156 -1.70 20.57 3.46
CA PHE A 156 -1.42 21.96 3.17
C PHE A 156 -2.45 22.90 3.81
N GLY A 157 -1.94 23.96 4.43
CA GLY A 157 -2.72 24.97 5.13
C GLY A 157 -3.27 24.54 6.49
N SER A 158 -2.98 23.33 6.99
CA SER A 158 -3.54 22.84 8.26
C SER A 158 -3.23 23.74 9.45
N ALA A 159 -4.28 24.05 10.22
CA ALA A 159 -4.23 24.61 11.56
C ALA A 159 -4.61 23.55 12.63
N SER A 160 -4.51 22.27 12.29
CA SER A 160 -4.86 21.13 13.14
C SER A 160 -3.66 20.21 13.37
N LYS A 161 -3.81 19.28 14.34
CA LYS A 161 -2.84 18.20 14.59
C LYS A 161 -3.21 16.89 13.87
N LYS A 162 -4.13 16.94 12.91
CA LYS A 162 -4.59 15.75 12.18
C LYS A 162 -3.52 15.28 11.22
N VAL A 163 -3.34 13.96 11.17
CA VAL A 163 -2.29 13.34 10.35
C VAL A 163 -2.81 12.08 9.67
N ASN A 164 -2.20 11.73 8.54
CA ASN A 164 -2.41 10.48 7.84
C ASN A 164 -1.13 9.62 7.90
N THR A 165 -1.29 8.30 7.99
CA THR A 165 -0.21 7.32 7.85
C THR A 165 -0.65 6.22 6.91
N PHE A 166 0.03 6.11 5.77
CA PHE A 166 -0.25 5.13 4.73
C PHE A 166 1.05 4.69 4.02
N GLN A 167 1.00 3.54 3.37
CA GLN A 167 2.18 2.89 2.79
C GLN A 167 1.83 2.21 1.46
N ALA A 168 2.74 2.31 0.50
CA ALA A 168 2.73 1.52 -0.73
C ALA A 168 3.88 0.53 -0.70
N ILE A 169 3.61 -0.66 -1.25
CA ILE A 169 4.59 -1.69 -1.48
C ILE A 169 4.48 -2.12 -2.93
N LEU A 170 5.58 -2.11 -3.64
CA LEU A 170 5.72 -2.70 -4.98
C LEU A 170 6.56 -3.96 -4.82
N ALA A 171 6.10 -5.11 -5.30
CA ALA A 171 6.87 -6.35 -5.24
C ALA A 171 6.85 -7.06 -6.59
N THR A 172 7.96 -7.67 -6.98
CA THR A 172 8.04 -8.45 -8.22
C THR A 172 8.97 -9.64 -8.09
N ASP A 173 8.70 -10.69 -8.86
CA ASP A 173 9.62 -11.79 -9.17
C ASP A 173 10.24 -11.64 -10.57
N GLU A 174 10.13 -10.45 -11.17
CA GLU A 174 10.54 -10.03 -12.52
C GLU A 174 9.55 -10.41 -13.65
N GLU A 175 8.56 -11.26 -13.36
CA GLU A 175 7.47 -11.64 -14.26
C GLU A 175 6.13 -11.09 -13.77
N ILE A 176 5.75 -11.49 -12.56
CA ILE A 176 4.55 -11.06 -11.83
C ILE A 176 4.90 -9.85 -10.97
N SER A 177 3.96 -8.91 -10.86
CA SER A 177 4.15 -7.69 -10.09
C SER A 177 2.91 -7.38 -9.28
N PHE A 178 3.12 -7.04 -8.01
CA PHE A 178 2.06 -6.69 -7.08
C PHE A 178 2.22 -5.29 -6.55
N ILE A 179 1.08 -4.64 -6.33
CA ILE A 179 0.94 -3.45 -5.49
C ILE A 179 0.21 -3.87 -4.22
N MET A 180 0.76 -3.52 -3.05
CA MET A 180 0.05 -3.58 -1.78
C MET A 180 -0.01 -2.18 -1.17
N LEU A 181 -1.21 -1.75 -0.79
CA LEU A 181 -1.48 -0.46 -0.17
C LEU A 181 -2.00 -0.70 1.25
N ASN A 182 -1.39 -0.03 2.22
CA ASN A 182 -1.72 -0.16 3.64
C ASN A 182 -2.09 1.20 4.23
N TYR A 183 -3.18 1.27 4.98
CA TYR A 183 -3.74 2.49 5.56
C TYR A 183 -3.86 2.33 7.08
N ALA A 184 -2.92 2.91 7.83
CA ALA A 184 -2.87 2.75 9.28
C ALA A 184 -3.73 3.79 10.01
N ASP A 185 -3.63 5.05 9.60
CA ASP A 185 -4.48 6.11 10.13
C ASP A 185 -4.79 7.14 9.04
N ILE A 186 -6.05 7.55 8.96
CA ILE A 186 -6.55 8.52 8.00
C ILE A 186 -7.53 9.40 8.79
N GLN A 187 -7.23 10.69 8.85
CA GLN A 187 -7.92 11.69 9.65
C GLN A 187 -8.36 12.92 8.86
N TRP A 188 -7.79 13.11 7.67
CA TRP A 188 -8.07 14.21 6.75
C TRP A 188 -8.09 13.70 5.31
N THR A 189 -8.80 14.39 4.42
CA THR A 189 -8.95 14.04 3.00
C THR A 189 -8.41 15.08 2.04
N THR A 190 -8.37 16.35 2.46
CA THR A 190 -8.24 17.49 1.56
C THR A 190 -7.42 18.61 2.21
N GLY A 191 -6.40 19.10 1.50
CA GLY A 191 -5.69 20.34 1.85
C GLY A 191 -6.47 21.60 1.47
N THR A 192 -6.12 22.75 2.04
CA THR A 192 -6.85 24.01 1.78
C THR A 192 -6.74 24.47 0.33
N GLY A 193 -5.67 24.10 -0.39
CA GLY A 193 -5.48 24.37 -1.81
C GLY A 193 -6.56 23.71 -2.69
N ASN A 194 -7.19 22.66 -2.19
CA ASN A 194 -8.30 21.95 -2.84
C ASN A 194 -9.65 22.21 -2.16
N GLY A 195 -9.77 23.28 -1.37
CA GLY A 195 -11.02 23.67 -0.69
C GLY A 195 -11.32 22.90 0.60
N GLY A 196 -10.33 22.22 1.17
CA GLY A 196 -10.45 21.59 2.49
C GLY A 196 -10.53 22.63 3.62
N ASP A 197 -11.25 22.29 4.68
CA ASP A 197 -11.33 23.12 5.88
C ASP A 197 -10.01 23.10 6.66
N ILE A 198 -9.61 24.28 7.16
CA ILE A 198 -8.30 24.49 7.79
C ILE A 198 -8.10 23.69 9.09
N HIS A 199 -9.18 23.39 9.83
CA HIS A 199 -9.11 22.72 11.13
C HIS A 199 -9.43 21.23 11.08
N THR A 200 -10.12 20.77 10.03
CA THR A 200 -10.55 19.38 9.90
C THR A 200 -9.88 18.65 8.75
N GLY A 201 -9.42 19.35 7.72
CA GLY A 201 -8.88 18.77 6.49
C GLY A 201 -9.94 17.99 5.70
N LEU A 202 -11.22 18.35 5.87
CA LEU A 202 -12.38 17.74 5.21
C LEU A 202 -13.06 18.74 4.28
N GLY A 203 -13.89 18.24 3.36
CA GLY A 203 -14.56 19.05 2.34
C GLY A 203 -13.73 19.19 1.07
N GLY A 204 -14.08 20.16 0.22
CA GLY A 204 -13.35 20.43 -1.03
C GLY A 204 -13.32 19.24 -1.99
N LEU A 205 -12.18 19.06 -2.67
CA LEU A 205 -11.87 17.92 -3.53
C LEU A 205 -11.03 16.88 -2.78
N PRO A 206 -11.61 15.74 -2.33
CA PRO A 206 -10.90 14.73 -1.56
C PRO A 206 -9.81 14.00 -2.34
N ALA A 207 -8.93 13.34 -1.59
CA ALA A 207 -7.83 12.55 -2.11
C ALA A 207 -8.26 11.48 -3.14
N GLN A 208 -7.33 11.14 -4.04
CA GLN A 208 -7.48 10.06 -5.02
C GLN A 208 -6.65 8.85 -4.60
N ALA A 209 -7.26 7.66 -4.51
CA ALA A 209 -6.59 6.42 -4.15
C ALA A 209 -6.80 5.33 -5.23
N GLY A 210 -5.71 4.66 -5.62
CA GLY A 210 -5.70 3.65 -6.67
C GLY A 210 -4.43 3.74 -7.53
N PHE A 211 -4.56 3.46 -8.82
CA PHE A 211 -3.44 3.51 -9.76
C PHE A 211 -3.93 3.67 -11.20
N ASP A 212 -3.07 4.21 -12.06
CA ASP A 212 -3.35 4.51 -13.47
C ASP A 212 -2.12 4.14 -14.31
N SER A 213 -2.31 3.38 -15.39
CA SER A 213 -1.23 2.93 -16.27
C SER A 213 -0.68 4.01 -17.21
N GLY A 214 -1.36 5.16 -17.30
CA GLY A 214 -1.02 6.22 -18.25
C GLY A 214 -1.42 5.92 -19.71
N ASP A 215 -2.18 4.86 -19.98
CA ASP A 215 -2.67 4.56 -21.33
C ASP A 215 -4.13 5.02 -21.59
N GLN A 216 -4.71 5.78 -20.65
CA GLN A 216 -6.09 6.25 -20.63
C GLN A 216 -7.18 5.15 -20.57
N LYS A 217 -6.78 3.89 -20.46
CA LYS A 217 -7.67 2.72 -20.51
C LYS A 217 -7.61 1.91 -19.23
N ASN A 218 -6.42 1.68 -18.70
CA ASN A 218 -6.17 0.79 -17.58
C ASN A 218 -5.91 1.61 -16.31
N TYR A 219 -6.85 1.55 -15.38
CA TYR A 219 -6.75 2.20 -14.07
C TYR A 219 -7.64 1.49 -13.07
N TYR A 220 -7.42 1.75 -11.80
CA TYR A 220 -8.28 1.30 -10.71
C TYR A 220 -8.52 2.43 -9.71
N ASN A 221 -9.78 2.64 -9.35
CA ASN A 221 -10.19 3.54 -8.26
C ASN A 221 -10.56 2.69 -7.05
N ILE A 222 -9.91 2.95 -5.91
CA ILE A 222 -10.37 2.37 -4.65
C ILE A 222 -11.73 2.97 -4.29
N PRO A 223 -12.73 2.17 -3.85
CA PRO A 223 -14.03 2.69 -3.42
C PRO A 223 -13.90 3.86 -2.44
N GLY A 224 -14.64 4.94 -2.70
CA GLY A 224 -14.58 6.18 -1.91
C GLY A 224 -13.59 7.22 -2.45
N SER A 225 -12.70 6.86 -3.39
CA SER A 225 -11.74 7.78 -4.01
C SER A 225 -12.40 9.04 -4.59
N ARG A 226 -11.80 10.22 -4.35
CA ARG A 226 -12.32 11.56 -4.70
C ARG A 226 -13.72 11.88 -4.15
N THR A 227 -14.13 11.18 -3.10
CA THR A 227 -15.35 11.48 -2.33
C THR A 227 -15.02 11.57 -0.84
N PRO A 228 -15.90 12.17 -0.01
CA PRO A 228 -15.70 12.19 1.44
C PRO A 228 -15.54 10.79 2.06
N GLY A 229 -16.05 9.74 1.39
CA GLY A 229 -15.95 8.36 1.83
C GLY A 229 -14.53 7.80 1.90
N ILE A 230 -13.54 8.43 1.24
CA ILE A 230 -12.13 7.99 1.31
C ILE A 230 -11.57 8.03 2.74
N LEU A 231 -12.19 8.79 3.66
CA LEU A 231 -11.83 8.80 5.07
C LEU A 231 -11.88 7.38 5.70
N ASN A 232 -12.75 6.51 5.17
CA ASN A 232 -12.95 5.13 5.66
C ASN A 232 -11.99 4.12 5.01
N ILE A 233 -11.04 4.53 4.18
CA ILE A 233 -10.14 3.62 3.44
C ILE A 233 -9.29 2.72 4.36
N LYS A 234 -9.06 3.15 5.61
CA LYS A 234 -8.40 2.34 6.65
C LYS A 234 -9.24 1.17 7.19
N GLU A 235 -10.53 1.15 6.89
CA GLU A 235 -11.47 0.12 7.33
C GLU A 235 -11.85 -0.83 6.17
N THR A 236 -11.62 -0.42 4.93
CA THR A 236 -11.96 -1.18 3.72
C THR A 236 -10.79 -2.02 3.23
N THR A 237 -11.07 -3.02 2.40
CA THR A 237 -10.08 -4.00 1.90
C THR A 237 -10.64 -4.81 0.73
N ASN A 238 -9.77 -5.37 -0.12
CA ASN A 238 -10.12 -6.42 -1.07
C ASN A 238 -9.57 -7.81 -0.71
N VAL A 239 -8.82 -7.95 0.39
CA VAL A 239 -8.17 -9.20 0.81
C VAL A 239 -8.61 -9.69 2.19
N GLY A 240 -9.63 -9.05 2.78
CA GLY A 240 -10.17 -9.42 4.09
C GLY A 240 -9.33 -8.94 5.29
N GLU A 241 -8.32 -8.10 5.05
CA GLU A 241 -7.52 -7.47 6.10
C GLU A 241 -7.74 -5.95 6.09
N GLN A 242 -8.36 -5.41 7.14
CA GLN A 242 -8.74 -3.99 7.22
C GLN A 242 -7.57 -3.06 6.91
N GLY A 243 -7.83 -2.07 6.03
CA GLY A 243 -6.85 -1.08 5.62
C GLY A 243 -5.78 -1.63 4.67
N ARG A 244 -5.91 -2.86 4.19
CA ARG A 244 -5.00 -3.46 3.21
C ARG A 244 -5.69 -3.71 1.88
N TRP A 245 -5.02 -3.31 0.81
CA TRP A 245 -5.42 -3.58 -0.56
C TRP A 245 -4.27 -4.21 -1.34
N VAL A 246 -4.52 -5.29 -2.09
CA VAL A 246 -3.48 -6.01 -2.84
C VAL A 246 -3.94 -6.26 -4.27
N PHE A 247 -3.08 -5.98 -5.24
CA PHE A 247 -3.40 -6.06 -6.67
C PHE A 247 -2.25 -6.68 -7.45
N GLN A 248 -2.53 -7.68 -8.27
CA GLN A 248 -1.62 -8.09 -9.34
C GLN A 248 -1.73 -7.07 -10.49
N VAL A 249 -0.59 -6.58 -10.98
CA VAL A 249 -0.51 -5.45 -11.92
C VAL A 249 0.49 -5.63 -13.07
N ASP A 250 1.20 -6.76 -13.16
CA ASP A 250 2.07 -7.04 -14.31
C ASP A 250 1.30 -7.12 -15.64
N THR A 251 0.03 -7.54 -15.58
CA THR A 251 -0.91 -7.65 -16.70
C THR A 251 -2.21 -6.90 -16.37
N THR A 252 -3.24 -6.99 -17.23
CA THR A 252 -4.56 -6.44 -16.92
C THR A 252 -5.07 -7.03 -15.60
N VAL A 253 -5.54 -6.18 -14.67
CA VAL A 253 -6.07 -6.61 -13.37
C VAL A 253 -7.17 -7.66 -13.57
N THR A 254 -6.86 -8.92 -13.31
CA THR A 254 -7.80 -10.03 -13.20
C THR A 254 -8.17 -10.19 -11.72
N GLY A 255 -9.45 -10.50 -11.44
CA GLY A 255 -9.82 -11.00 -10.10
C GLY A 255 -10.06 -9.97 -8.99
N VAL A 256 -10.26 -8.68 -9.26
CA VAL A 256 -10.89 -7.77 -8.28
C VAL A 256 -12.37 -7.61 -8.65
N PRO A 257 -13.31 -8.27 -7.96
CA PRO A 257 -14.71 -7.95 -8.08
C PRO A 257 -14.88 -6.47 -7.71
N THR A 258 -15.28 -5.65 -8.68
CA THR A 258 -16.00 -4.44 -8.35
C THR A 258 -17.22 -4.91 -7.58
N ALA A 259 -17.29 -4.62 -6.27
CA ALA A 259 -18.58 -4.66 -5.62
C ALA A 259 -19.50 -3.78 -6.47
N LYS A 260 -20.47 -4.40 -7.15
CA LYS A 260 -21.57 -3.65 -7.75
C LYS A 260 -22.13 -2.81 -6.61
N SER A 261 -22.22 -1.51 -6.85
CA SER A 261 -22.85 -0.53 -5.96
C SER A 261 -24.36 -0.75 -5.90
N ASP A 262 -24.81 -1.96 -5.57
CA ASP A 262 -26.21 -2.34 -5.46
C ASP A 262 -26.46 -2.85 -4.03
N CYS A 263 -26.39 -1.92 -3.08
CA CYS A 263 -27.16 -1.87 -1.83
C CYS A 263 -26.49 -0.85 -0.93
N LEU A 264 -27.14 0.30 -0.73
CA LEU A 264 -27.34 0.98 0.56
C LEU A 264 -27.87 2.40 0.30
N PHE A 265 -29.07 2.50 -0.27
CA PHE A 265 -30.05 3.56 0.02
C PHE A 265 -31.45 3.00 -0.32
N LYS A 266 -32.04 2.33 0.66
CA LYS A 266 -33.48 2.36 0.92
C LYS A 266 -33.66 2.70 2.39
#